data_AF-A0A6B1AD44-F1
#
_entry.id   AF-A0A6B1AD44-F1
#
_cell.length_a   1.000
_cell.length_b   1.000
_cell.length_c   1.000
_cell.angle_alpha   90.00
_cell.angle_beta   90.00
_cell.angle_gamma   90.00
#
_symmetry.space_group_name_H-M   'P 1'
#
loop_
_entity.id
_entity.type
_entity.pdbx_description
1 polymer ?
#
loop_
_entity_poly.entity_id
_entity_poly.type
_entity_poly.pdbx_seq_one_letter_code
_entity_poly.pdbx_strand_id
1 'polypeptide(L)'
;MSDGTTLPISRSEWVEFASREWCEEANRYLQEQAALHPEALDGVEWSVTERWQNAPPHLGFDGNVAGFWFTISGGQIEVGPGPATEAETEIDGDYNAILPIGWTIYDGDAAIQARAQREYGHLSRDKPVKMKGQFPSHPPLLPFLGGLHDHMARRTINNPDVDHRIEHYGLRSHVEELDSQGRTILKSAFTDAMADELIEHHGVGRHWEEMIVHPWVLTLVDQALGDDAVLIEPNRGTANSDALTAVWMLRDDENAGLEKGNIYISRGVPNAAVPAQGLQVSYRSAMSGLARMSIEISDEALALNPPVFQTLCAS
;
A
#
# COMPACT_ATOMS: atom_id res chain seq x y z
N MET A 1 -16.35 -3.86 15.36
CA MET A 1 -16.53 -2.53 15.96
C MET A 1 -15.16 -1.88 15.99
N SER A 2 -14.77 -1.18 14.92
CA SER A 2 -13.60 -0.30 14.98
C SER A 2 -14.06 1.00 15.65
N ASP A 3 -13.42 1.41 16.73
CA ASP A 3 -13.62 2.76 17.22
C ASP A 3 -13.04 3.71 16.16
N GLY A 4 -13.83 4.71 15.76
CA GLY A 4 -13.48 5.66 14.70
C GLY A 4 -12.39 6.65 15.11
N THR A 5 -11.42 6.24 15.94
CA THR A 5 -10.46 7.12 16.60
C THR A 5 -9.07 6.48 16.68
N THR A 6 -8.58 5.88 15.61
CA THR A 6 -7.15 5.55 15.55
C THR A 6 -6.39 6.82 15.15
N LEU A 7 -5.82 7.49 16.16
CA LEU A 7 -4.81 8.54 15.95
C LEU A 7 -3.74 8.04 14.96
N PRO A 8 -3.15 8.91 14.13
CA PRO A 8 -2.05 8.51 13.28
C PRO A 8 -0.95 7.89 14.14
N ILE A 9 -0.53 6.67 13.80
CA ILE A 9 0.55 6.00 14.54
C ILE A 9 1.85 6.80 14.39
N SER A 10 2.69 6.77 15.43
CA SER A 10 3.97 7.44 15.38
C SER A 10 4.90 6.75 14.37
N ARG A 11 5.73 7.53 13.65
CA ARG A 11 6.78 6.99 12.78
C ARG A 11 7.79 6.10 13.54
N SER A 12 7.88 6.22 14.86
CA SER A 12 8.70 5.33 15.69
C SER A 12 8.10 3.93 15.88
N GLU A 13 6.81 3.75 15.57
CA GLU A 13 6.11 2.46 15.65
C GLU A 13 6.14 1.71 14.31
N TRP A 14 6.78 2.32 13.31
CA TRP A 14 6.93 1.75 11.99
C TRP A 14 8.02 0.70 11.97
N VAL A 15 7.74 -0.44 11.32
CA VAL A 15 8.61 -1.61 11.25
C VAL A 15 8.69 -2.10 9.81
N GLU A 16 9.87 -2.58 9.40
CA GLU A 16 10.07 -3.08 8.04
C GLU A 16 9.49 -4.47 7.87
N PHE A 17 8.85 -4.74 6.73
CA PHE A 17 8.14 -6.00 6.49
C PHE A 17 9.02 -7.23 6.72
N ALA A 18 8.49 -8.21 7.45
CA ALA A 18 9.17 -9.45 7.83
C ALA A 18 10.48 -9.26 8.62
N SER A 19 10.84 -8.05 9.06
CA SER A 19 11.95 -7.84 9.99
C SER A 19 11.67 -8.53 11.33
N ARG A 20 12.70 -8.61 12.19
CA ARG A 20 12.54 -9.13 13.54
C ARG A 20 11.51 -8.31 14.33
N GLU A 21 11.62 -7.00 14.26
CA GLU A 21 10.73 -6.04 14.93
C GLU A 21 9.29 -6.18 14.42
N TRP A 22 9.11 -6.43 13.12
CA TRP A 22 7.80 -6.73 12.54
C TRP A 22 7.19 -8.01 13.11
N CYS A 23 7.99 -9.08 13.22
CA CYS A 23 7.52 -10.35 13.78
C CYS A 23 7.22 -10.22 15.28
N GLU A 24 8.02 -9.47 16.03
CA GLU A 24 7.80 -9.19 17.45
C GLU A 24 6.49 -8.42 17.67
N GLU A 25 6.21 -7.42 16.84
CA GLU A 25 4.97 -6.65 16.89
C GLU A 25 3.74 -7.48 16.49
N ALA A 26 3.86 -8.31 15.44
CA ALA A 26 2.82 -9.25 15.04
C ALA A 26 2.51 -10.26 16.17
N ASN A 27 3.55 -10.80 16.82
CA ASN A 27 3.39 -11.71 17.95
C ASN A 27 2.71 -11.04 19.14
N ARG A 28 3.15 -9.83 19.51
CA ARG A 28 2.54 -9.05 20.59
C ARG A 28 1.05 -8.84 20.33
N TYR A 29 0.69 -8.37 19.14
CA TYR A 29 -0.71 -8.14 18.77
C TYR A 29 -1.54 -9.43 18.84
N LEU A 30 -1.07 -10.52 18.24
CA LEU A 30 -1.79 -11.79 18.23
C LEU A 30 -1.99 -12.38 19.63
N GLN A 31 -0.98 -12.25 20.50
CA GLN A 31 -1.09 -12.69 21.90
C GLN A 31 -2.15 -11.89 22.67
N GLU A 32 -2.18 -10.57 22.47
CA GLU A 32 -3.22 -9.71 23.06
C GLU A 32 -4.61 -10.05 22.52
N GLN A 33 -4.76 -10.23 21.21
CA GLN A 33 -6.04 -10.61 20.62
C GLN A 33 -6.47 -12.02 21.04
N ALA A 34 -5.56 -12.97 21.17
CA ALA A 34 -5.86 -14.33 21.63
C ALA A 34 -6.41 -14.35 23.06
N ALA A 35 -5.90 -13.46 23.93
CA ALA A 35 -6.43 -13.30 25.29
C ALA A 35 -7.85 -12.71 25.31
N LEU A 36 -8.18 -11.86 24.34
CA LEU A 36 -9.51 -11.23 24.21
C LEU A 36 -10.52 -12.11 23.47
N HIS A 37 -10.02 -12.96 22.56
CA HIS A 37 -10.81 -13.78 21.64
C HIS A 37 -10.33 -15.24 21.66
N PRO A 38 -10.38 -15.95 22.81
CA PRO A 38 -9.90 -17.33 22.90
C PRO A 38 -10.66 -18.29 21.96
N GLU A 39 -11.90 -17.98 21.59
CA GLU A 39 -12.69 -18.72 20.61
C GLU A 39 -12.07 -18.72 19.20
N ALA A 40 -11.19 -17.77 18.90
CA ALA A 40 -10.46 -17.70 17.62
C ALA A 40 -9.47 -18.85 17.45
N LEU A 41 -8.95 -19.40 18.55
CA LEU A 41 -7.92 -20.44 18.57
C LEU A 41 -8.43 -21.79 19.09
N ASP A 42 -9.62 -21.83 19.67
CA ASP A 42 -10.18 -23.05 20.27
C ASP A 42 -10.30 -24.19 19.24
N GLY A 43 -9.67 -25.32 19.54
CA GLY A 43 -9.65 -26.51 18.68
C GLY A 43 -8.86 -26.36 17.37
N VAL A 44 -8.13 -25.27 17.18
CA VAL A 44 -7.29 -25.04 15.98
C VAL A 44 -5.87 -25.56 16.25
N GLU A 45 -5.41 -26.47 15.40
CA GLU A 45 -4.01 -26.84 15.26
C GLU A 45 -3.64 -26.50 13.82
N TRP A 46 -2.77 -25.51 13.63
CA TRP A 46 -2.42 -25.06 12.29
C TRP A 46 -1.07 -24.37 12.23
N SER A 47 -0.34 -24.55 11.13
CA SER A 47 0.89 -23.82 10.85
C SER A 47 0.92 -23.21 9.46
N VAL A 48 1.51 -22.02 9.34
CA VAL A 48 1.77 -21.36 8.07
C VAL A 48 3.17 -20.77 8.04
N THR A 49 3.78 -20.77 6.86
CA THR A 49 4.98 -19.98 6.59
C THR A 49 4.82 -19.17 5.33
N GLU A 50 5.27 -17.92 5.40
CA GLU A 50 5.33 -17.02 4.27
C GLU A 50 6.79 -16.77 3.88
N ARG A 51 7.09 -16.85 2.58
CA ARG A 51 8.42 -16.68 2.01
C ARG A 51 8.38 -15.66 0.89
N TRP A 52 9.21 -14.64 1.01
CA TRP A 52 9.21 -13.47 0.14
C TRP A 52 10.58 -13.33 -0.51
N GLN A 53 10.65 -13.72 -1.79
CA GLN A 53 11.83 -13.67 -2.63
C GLN A 53 12.24 -12.23 -2.92
N ASN A 54 13.52 -12.03 -3.29
CA ASN A 54 14.05 -10.72 -3.64
C ASN A 54 13.86 -9.69 -2.51
N ALA A 55 14.07 -10.11 -1.26
CA ALA A 55 14.14 -9.19 -0.13
C ALA A 55 15.36 -8.26 -0.28
N PRO A 56 15.27 -7.01 0.19
CA PRO A 56 16.35 -6.06 0.04
C PRO A 56 17.60 -6.51 0.83
N PRO A 57 18.81 -6.31 0.29
CA PRO A 57 20.04 -6.86 0.88
C PRO A 57 20.33 -6.37 2.31
N HIS A 58 19.88 -5.17 2.70
CA HIS A 58 20.14 -4.62 4.04
C HIS A 58 19.46 -5.41 5.17
N LEU A 59 18.42 -6.20 4.86
CA LEU A 59 17.79 -7.08 5.83
C LEU A 59 18.62 -8.34 6.13
N GLY A 60 19.61 -8.66 5.29
CA GLY A 60 20.58 -9.72 5.58
C GLY A 60 19.98 -11.13 5.63
N PHE A 61 18.84 -11.38 5.01
CA PHE A 61 18.24 -12.70 4.94
C PHE A 61 19.03 -13.64 4.02
N ASP A 62 19.12 -14.92 4.40
CA ASP A 62 19.77 -15.94 3.59
C ASP A 62 19.13 -16.02 2.20
N GLY A 63 19.95 -15.87 1.16
CA GLY A 63 19.48 -15.89 -0.22
C GLY A 63 18.51 -14.76 -0.59
N ASN A 64 18.46 -13.68 0.20
CA ASN A 64 17.47 -12.60 0.05
C ASN A 64 16.03 -13.11 0.08
N VAL A 65 15.75 -14.08 0.96
CA VAL A 65 14.40 -14.60 1.19
C VAL A 65 13.93 -14.16 2.56
N ALA A 66 13.13 -13.10 2.60
CA ALA A 66 12.43 -12.71 3.82
C ALA A 66 11.33 -13.73 4.12
N GLY A 67 10.90 -13.79 5.37
CA GLY A 67 9.79 -14.66 5.73
C GLY A 67 9.45 -14.59 7.19
N PHE A 68 8.35 -15.23 7.52
CA PHE A 68 7.89 -15.46 8.88
C PHE A 68 7.01 -16.71 8.90
N TRP A 69 6.67 -17.14 10.10
CA TRP A 69 5.74 -18.25 10.30
C TRP A 69 4.79 -17.94 11.45
N PHE A 70 3.63 -18.60 11.40
CA PHE A 70 2.70 -18.68 12.51
C PHE A 70 2.43 -20.14 12.86
N THR A 71 2.30 -20.44 14.15
CA THR A 71 1.78 -21.72 14.62
C THR A 71 0.68 -21.49 15.63
N ILE A 72 -0.45 -22.17 15.45
CA ILE A 72 -1.52 -22.26 16.42
C ILE A 72 -1.51 -23.69 16.99
N SER A 73 -1.36 -23.81 18.30
CA SER A 73 -1.42 -25.10 18.98
C SER A 73 -1.88 -24.93 20.42
N GLY A 74 -2.78 -25.82 20.88
CA GLY A 74 -3.28 -25.81 22.25
C GLY A 74 -3.95 -24.50 22.67
N GLY A 75 -4.59 -23.80 21.73
CA GLY A 75 -5.21 -22.49 21.97
C GLY A 75 -4.20 -21.36 22.19
N GLN A 76 -2.95 -21.52 21.75
CA GLN A 76 -1.91 -20.50 21.73
C GLN A 76 -1.50 -20.22 20.29
N ILE A 77 -1.03 -19.00 20.01
CA ILE A 77 -0.49 -18.61 18.71
C ILE A 77 0.91 -18.02 18.86
N GLU A 78 1.86 -18.48 18.07
CA GLU A 78 3.23 -17.96 18.07
C GLU A 78 3.61 -17.47 16.67
N VAL A 79 4.42 -16.42 16.62
CA VAL A 79 5.01 -15.87 15.39
C VAL A 79 6.52 -15.90 15.52
N GLY A 80 7.20 -16.29 14.45
CA GLY A 80 8.66 -16.20 14.41
C GLY A 80 9.20 -15.67 13.08
N PRO A 81 10.43 -15.12 13.12
CA PRO A 81 11.09 -14.60 11.94
C PRO A 81 11.65 -15.72 11.06
N GLY A 82 11.78 -15.41 9.77
CA GLY A 82 12.31 -16.31 8.75
C GLY A 82 11.28 -17.35 8.27
N PRO A 83 11.51 -17.95 7.10
CA PRO A 83 10.67 -19.02 6.61
C PRO A 83 10.86 -20.30 7.44
N ALA A 84 9.76 -20.96 7.81
CA ALA A 84 9.81 -22.29 8.38
C ALA A 84 10.13 -23.33 7.29
N THR A 85 10.81 -24.40 7.68
CA THR A 85 11.15 -25.51 6.77
C THR A 85 9.93 -26.32 6.37
N GLU A 86 8.95 -26.46 7.26
CA GLU A 86 7.70 -27.17 7.04
C GLU A 86 6.55 -26.41 7.71
N ALA A 87 5.42 -26.34 7.02
CA ALA A 87 4.16 -25.81 7.52
C ALA A 87 3.00 -26.45 6.72
N GLU A 88 1.81 -26.48 7.29
CA GLU A 88 0.63 -27.00 6.59
C GLU A 88 0.17 -26.10 5.44
N THR A 89 0.34 -24.79 5.62
CA THR A 89 0.16 -23.79 4.58
C THR A 89 1.48 -23.11 4.27
N GLU A 90 1.84 -23.04 2.99
CA GLU A 90 3.04 -22.34 2.52
C GLU A 90 2.61 -21.27 1.53
N ILE A 91 3.08 -20.05 1.74
CA ILE A 91 2.81 -18.90 0.87
C ILE A 91 4.16 -18.41 0.38
N ASP A 92 4.38 -18.46 -0.92
CA ASP A 92 5.60 -17.97 -1.55
C ASP A 92 5.26 -16.80 -2.48
N GLY A 93 6.04 -15.73 -2.44
CA GLY A 93 5.89 -14.63 -3.37
C GLY A 93 7.11 -13.74 -3.47
N ASP A 94 6.93 -12.55 -4.06
CA ASP A 94 7.95 -11.53 -4.18
C ASP A 94 7.79 -10.44 -3.12
N TYR A 95 8.90 -10.04 -2.49
CA TYR A 95 8.95 -9.10 -1.38
C TYR A 95 8.39 -7.72 -1.74
N ASN A 96 8.90 -7.10 -2.80
CA ASN A 96 8.43 -5.76 -3.18
C ASN A 96 7.01 -5.83 -3.72
N ALA A 97 6.68 -6.91 -4.43
CA ALA A 97 5.37 -7.07 -5.01
C ALA A 97 4.28 -7.12 -3.92
N ILE A 98 4.46 -7.85 -2.80
CA ILE A 98 3.39 -8.01 -1.80
C ILE A 98 3.11 -6.76 -0.96
N LEU A 99 4.08 -5.85 -0.82
CA LEU A 99 3.99 -4.70 0.08
C LEU A 99 2.73 -3.81 -0.10
N PRO A 100 2.28 -3.47 -1.33
CA PRO A 100 1.03 -2.71 -1.51
C PRO A 100 -0.20 -3.40 -0.92
N ILE A 101 -0.27 -4.73 -1.00
CA ILE A 101 -1.31 -5.51 -0.32
C ILE A 101 -1.11 -5.40 1.19
N GLY A 102 0.12 -5.58 1.65
CA GLY A 102 0.49 -5.53 3.06
C GLY A 102 0.20 -4.19 3.74
N TRP A 103 0.01 -3.07 3.02
CA TRP A 103 -0.42 -1.78 3.56
C TRP A 103 -1.91 -1.49 3.41
N THR A 104 -2.64 -2.31 2.67
CA THR A 104 -4.05 -2.04 2.45
C THR A 104 -4.84 -2.41 3.71
N ILE A 105 -5.47 -1.44 4.36
CA ILE A 105 -6.38 -1.72 5.48
C ILE A 105 -7.72 -2.18 4.89
N TYR A 106 -8.11 -3.43 5.14
CA TYR A 106 -9.36 -3.98 4.64
C TYR A 106 -10.56 -3.55 5.49
N ASP A 107 -10.40 -3.45 6.81
CA ASP A 107 -11.48 -3.13 7.77
C ASP A 107 -12.70 -4.05 7.59
N GLY A 108 -12.45 -5.31 7.23
CA GLY A 108 -13.47 -6.32 6.94
C GLY A 108 -14.21 -6.14 5.61
N ASP A 109 -13.82 -5.20 4.76
CA ASP A 109 -14.45 -4.96 3.45
C ASP A 109 -13.80 -5.80 2.34
N ALA A 110 -14.54 -6.82 1.89
CA ALA A 110 -14.12 -7.70 0.82
C ALA A 110 -13.92 -7.00 -0.53
N ALA A 111 -14.61 -5.88 -0.79
CA ALA A 111 -14.44 -5.14 -2.04
C ALA A 111 -13.06 -4.47 -2.11
N ILE A 112 -12.56 -3.97 -0.98
CA ILE A 112 -11.22 -3.37 -0.87
C ILE A 112 -10.17 -4.44 -1.07
N GLN A 113 -10.33 -5.58 -0.41
CA GLN A 113 -9.43 -6.71 -0.58
C GLN A 113 -9.38 -7.17 -2.05
N ALA A 114 -10.53 -7.34 -2.69
CA ALA A 114 -10.61 -7.75 -4.10
C ALA A 114 -9.95 -6.73 -5.04
N ARG A 115 -10.15 -5.42 -4.80
CA ARG A 115 -9.52 -4.35 -5.56
C ARG A 115 -8.00 -4.34 -5.39
N ALA A 116 -7.50 -4.41 -4.15
CA ALA A 116 -6.08 -4.47 -3.87
C ALA A 116 -5.42 -5.68 -4.54
N GLN A 117 -6.06 -6.85 -4.49
CA GLN A 117 -5.59 -8.05 -5.20
C GLN A 117 -5.58 -7.88 -6.72
N ARG A 118 -6.58 -7.20 -7.29
CA ARG A 118 -6.66 -6.91 -8.74
C ARG A 118 -5.54 -5.98 -9.19
N GLU A 119 -5.35 -4.83 -8.52
CA GLU A 119 -4.30 -3.87 -8.88
C GLU A 119 -2.91 -4.44 -8.65
N TYR A 120 -2.73 -5.22 -7.58
CA TYR A 120 -1.52 -5.98 -7.35
C TYR A 120 -1.20 -6.98 -8.46
N GLY A 121 -2.20 -7.77 -8.89
CA GLY A 121 -2.05 -8.73 -9.98
C GLY A 121 -1.69 -8.04 -11.30
N HIS A 122 -2.18 -6.82 -11.52
CA HIS A 122 -1.83 -6.01 -12.67
C HIS A 122 -0.37 -5.55 -12.64
N LEU A 123 0.10 -5.03 -11.50
CA LEU A 123 1.47 -4.53 -11.35
C LEU A 123 2.54 -5.62 -11.44
N SER A 124 2.25 -6.78 -10.87
CA SER A 124 3.19 -7.90 -10.82
C SER A 124 3.35 -8.64 -12.16
N ARG A 125 2.47 -8.39 -13.15
CA ARG A 125 2.46 -9.00 -14.49
C ARG A 125 2.43 -10.55 -14.54
N ASP A 126 2.46 -11.20 -13.39
CA ASP A 126 2.43 -12.63 -13.14
C ASP A 126 1.76 -12.86 -11.79
N LYS A 127 1.29 -14.09 -11.50
CA LYS A 127 0.73 -14.43 -10.17
C LYS A 127 1.85 -14.36 -9.12
N PRO A 128 1.90 -13.31 -8.31
CA PRO A 128 3.05 -13.01 -7.47
C PRO A 128 3.02 -13.78 -6.15
N VAL A 129 1.89 -14.42 -5.82
CA VAL A 129 1.73 -15.27 -4.65
C VAL A 129 1.31 -16.66 -5.09
N LYS A 130 2.04 -17.66 -4.60
CA LYS A 130 1.74 -19.09 -4.72
C LYS A 130 1.40 -19.60 -3.34
N MET A 131 0.24 -20.23 -3.22
CA MET A 131 -0.18 -20.85 -1.97
C MET A 131 -0.26 -22.36 -2.16
N LYS A 132 0.32 -23.10 -1.21
CA LYS A 132 0.18 -24.54 -1.04
C LYS A 132 -0.49 -24.79 0.32
N GLY A 133 -1.37 -25.77 0.39
CA GLY A 133 -2.15 -26.05 1.60
C GLY A 133 -3.49 -25.30 1.61
N GLN A 134 -4.12 -25.24 2.77
CA GLN A 134 -5.43 -24.63 2.96
C GLN A 134 -5.48 -23.95 4.34
N PHE A 135 -6.14 -22.80 4.41
CA PHE A 135 -6.47 -22.22 5.71
C PHE A 135 -7.44 -23.12 6.48
N PRO A 136 -7.35 -23.17 7.83
CA PRO A 136 -8.29 -23.92 8.64
C PRO A 136 -9.72 -23.45 8.38
N SER A 137 -10.65 -24.41 8.30
CA SER A 137 -12.08 -24.11 8.23
C SER A 137 -12.64 -23.77 9.62
N HIS A 138 -12.07 -22.76 10.27
CA HIS A 138 -12.51 -22.24 11.57
C HIS A 138 -13.02 -20.81 11.41
N PRO A 139 -14.35 -20.56 11.40
CA PRO A 139 -14.88 -19.24 11.06
C PRO A 139 -14.36 -18.07 11.92
N PRO A 140 -14.14 -18.22 13.24
CA PRO A 140 -13.56 -17.16 14.06
C PRO A 140 -12.11 -16.79 13.71
N LEU A 141 -11.34 -17.70 13.10
CA LEU A 141 -9.93 -17.48 12.78
C LEU A 141 -9.73 -16.42 11.69
N LEU A 142 -10.61 -16.37 10.68
CA LEU A 142 -10.43 -15.47 9.55
C LEU A 142 -10.52 -13.97 9.95
N PRO A 143 -11.55 -13.52 10.69
CA PRO A 143 -11.57 -12.14 11.20
C PRO A 143 -10.39 -11.84 12.15
N PHE A 144 -9.96 -12.82 12.93
CA PHE A 144 -8.81 -12.69 13.83
C PHE A 144 -7.51 -12.41 13.07
N LEU A 145 -7.22 -13.19 12.02
CA LEU A 145 -6.07 -12.95 11.14
C LEU A 145 -6.22 -11.68 10.28
N GLY A 146 -7.46 -11.34 9.89
CA GLY A 146 -7.75 -10.06 9.23
C GLY A 146 -7.43 -8.86 10.12
N GLY A 147 -7.69 -8.96 11.43
CA GLY A 147 -7.28 -7.96 12.42
C GLY A 147 -5.77 -7.78 12.48
N LEU A 148 -5.01 -8.88 12.44
CA LEU A 148 -3.55 -8.82 12.35
C LEU A 148 -3.10 -8.09 11.08
N HIS A 149 -3.64 -8.47 9.92
CA HIS A 149 -3.30 -7.84 8.66
C HIS A 149 -3.46 -6.32 8.74
N ASP A 150 -4.63 -5.85 9.15
CA ASP A 150 -4.91 -4.42 9.25
C ASP A 150 -4.03 -3.73 10.30
N HIS A 151 -3.74 -4.40 11.42
CA HIS A 151 -2.85 -3.89 12.45
C HIS A 151 -1.43 -3.68 11.93
N MET A 152 -0.90 -4.65 11.17
CA MET A 152 0.42 -4.58 10.56
C MET A 152 0.45 -3.63 9.35
N ALA A 153 -0.64 -3.52 8.60
CA ALA A 153 -0.75 -2.60 7.46
C ALA A 153 -0.51 -1.16 7.84
N ARG A 154 -0.94 -0.76 9.04
CA ARG A 154 -0.67 0.58 9.58
C ARG A 154 0.81 0.82 9.86
N ARG A 155 1.55 -0.21 10.27
CA ARG A 155 2.91 -0.14 10.84
C ARG A 155 4.01 -0.51 9.86
N THR A 156 3.66 -1.24 8.81
CA THR A 156 4.65 -1.74 7.86
C THR A 156 5.12 -0.59 6.98
N ILE A 157 6.44 -0.39 6.88
CA ILE A 157 7.01 0.60 5.94
C ILE A 157 7.22 0.01 4.56
N ASN A 158 7.32 0.90 3.58
CA ASN A 158 7.92 0.55 2.30
C ASN A 158 9.37 0.12 2.46
N ASN A 159 9.81 -0.75 1.55
CA ASN A 159 11.21 -1.08 1.39
C ASN A 159 12.01 0.22 1.29
N PRO A 160 12.86 0.54 2.28
CA PRO A 160 13.60 1.79 2.30
C PRO A 160 14.74 1.78 1.27
N ASP A 161 15.11 0.63 0.72
CA ASP A 161 16.11 0.53 -0.34
C ASP A 161 15.51 0.97 -1.69
N VAL A 162 15.66 2.26 -1.98
CA VAL A 162 15.18 2.90 -3.22
C VAL A 162 15.82 2.27 -4.46
N ASP A 163 17.12 2.00 -4.44
CA ASP A 163 17.82 1.43 -5.61
C ASP A 163 17.33 0.02 -5.89
N HIS A 164 17.15 -0.79 -4.85
CA HIS A 164 16.56 -2.12 -4.98
C HIS A 164 15.14 -2.07 -5.56
N ARG A 165 14.30 -1.12 -5.13
CA ARG A 165 12.96 -0.91 -5.72
C ARG A 165 13.05 -0.47 -7.19
N ILE A 166 13.95 0.44 -7.55
CA ILE A 166 14.15 0.89 -8.94
C ILE A 166 14.51 -0.30 -9.83
N GLU A 167 15.43 -1.16 -9.38
CA GLU A 167 15.83 -2.35 -10.13
C GLU A 167 14.69 -3.35 -10.25
N HIS A 168 14.04 -3.66 -9.13
CA HIS A 168 12.95 -4.62 -9.08
C HIS A 168 11.78 -4.22 -9.99
N TYR A 169 11.34 -2.97 -9.93
CA TYR A 169 10.23 -2.48 -10.75
C TYR A 169 10.64 -2.08 -12.18
N GLY A 170 11.92 -2.19 -12.54
CA GLY A 170 12.41 -1.79 -13.85
C GLY A 170 12.27 -0.29 -14.13
N LEU A 171 12.42 0.55 -13.11
CA LEU A 171 12.18 2.00 -13.19
C LEU A 171 13.41 2.82 -13.59
N ARG A 172 14.54 2.18 -13.92
CA ARG A 172 15.81 2.88 -14.18
C ARG A 172 15.70 3.90 -15.32
N SER A 173 15.04 3.55 -16.43
CA SER A 173 14.80 4.49 -17.53
C SER A 173 13.92 5.68 -17.12
N HIS A 174 12.93 5.45 -16.24
CA HIS A 174 12.06 6.51 -15.74
C HIS A 174 12.82 7.49 -14.83
N VAL A 175 13.78 7.00 -14.04
CA VAL A 175 14.69 7.84 -13.26
C VAL A 175 15.56 8.69 -14.19
N GLU A 176 16.16 8.08 -15.22
CA GLU A 176 17.00 8.79 -16.21
C GLU A 176 16.21 9.86 -16.99
N GLU A 177 14.97 9.56 -17.38
CA GLU A 177 14.06 10.52 -18.02
C GLU A 177 13.72 11.69 -17.07
N LEU A 178 13.41 11.39 -15.80
CA LEU A 178 13.09 12.41 -14.81
C LEU A 178 14.28 13.33 -14.54
N ASP A 179 15.50 12.79 -14.48
CA ASP A 179 16.72 13.58 -14.27
C ASP A 179 17.11 14.42 -15.50
N SER A 180 16.96 13.86 -16.71
CA SER A 180 17.40 14.53 -17.94
C SER A 180 16.36 15.50 -18.54
N GLN A 181 15.07 15.18 -18.40
CA GLN A 181 13.97 15.93 -19.02
C GLN A 181 13.06 16.62 -18.00
N GLY A 182 13.25 16.32 -16.71
CA GLY A 182 12.35 16.80 -15.66
C GLY A 182 10.98 16.13 -15.69
N ARG A 183 10.79 15.06 -16.48
CA ARG A 183 9.51 14.33 -16.55
C ARG A 183 9.66 12.89 -17.03
N THR A 184 8.70 12.04 -16.67
CA THR A 184 8.55 10.67 -17.18
C THR A 184 7.07 10.24 -17.18
N ILE A 185 6.75 9.14 -17.88
CA ILE A 185 5.39 8.59 -17.97
C ILE A 185 5.43 7.12 -17.57
N LEU A 186 4.73 6.77 -16.49
CA LEU A 186 4.47 5.39 -16.09
C LEU A 186 3.26 4.87 -16.86
N LYS A 187 3.51 4.02 -17.85
CA LYS A 187 2.46 3.47 -18.70
C LYS A 187 1.72 2.32 -18.03
N SER A 188 0.40 2.30 -18.16
CA SER A 188 -0.47 1.26 -17.62
C SER A 188 -0.16 0.99 -16.14
N ALA A 189 -0.05 2.04 -15.33
CA ALA A 189 0.23 1.92 -13.91
C ALA A 189 -0.96 1.33 -13.15
N PHE A 190 -2.19 1.57 -13.64
CA PHE A 190 -3.42 1.00 -13.09
C PHE A 190 -4.12 0.11 -14.10
N THR A 191 -5.03 -0.74 -13.62
CA THR A 191 -6.04 -1.32 -14.48
C THR A 191 -7.01 -0.25 -15.00
N ASP A 192 -7.65 -0.52 -16.13
CA ASP A 192 -8.72 0.34 -16.65
C ASP A 192 -9.87 0.50 -15.64
N ALA A 193 -10.15 -0.55 -14.87
CA ALA A 193 -11.20 -0.55 -13.85
C ALA A 193 -10.87 0.42 -12.70
N MET A 194 -9.63 0.40 -12.18
CA MET A 194 -9.23 1.35 -11.15
C MET A 194 -9.21 2.79 -11.67
N ALA A 195 -8.79 2.99 -12.91
CA ALA A 195 -8.89 4.31 -13.52
C ALA A 195 -10.34 4.79 -13.62
N ASP A 196 -11.31 3.94 -13.99
CA ASP A 196 -12.74 4.29 -13.98
C ASP A 196 -13.26 4.61 -12.57
N GLU A 197 -12.92 3.78 -11.58
CA GLU A 197 -13.28 3.98 -10.16
C GLU A 197 -12.77 5.35 -9.66
N LEU A 198 -11.53 5.72 -9.98
CA LEU A 198 -10.95 7.02 -9.64
C LEU A 198 -11.68 8.19 -10.32
N ILE A 199 -12.15 8.04 -11.57
CA ILE A 199 -12.95 9.06 -12.27
C ILE A 199 -14.30 9.25 -11.59
N GLU A 200 -15.01 8.15 -11.32
CA GLU A 200 -16.35 8.14 -10.74
C GLU A 200 -16.36 8.82 -9.38
N HIS A 201 -15.33 8.55 -8.58
CA HIS A 201 -15.15 9.15 -7.26
C HIS A 201 -14.45 10.50 -7.29
N HIS A 202 -14.27 11.13 -8.46
CA HIS A 202 -13.62 12.44 -8.62
C HIS A 202 -12.25 12.56 -7.92
N GLY A 203 -11.53 11.44 -7.77
CA GLY A 203 -10.26 11.40 -7.05
C GLY A 203 -10.38 11.81 -5.58
N VAL A 204 -11.49 11.52 -4.90
CA VAL A 204 -11.60 11.73 -3.45
C VAL A 204 -11.90 10.42 -2.71
N GLY A 205 -11.57 10.38 -1.42
CA GLY A 205 -11.82 9.24 -0.54
C GLY A 205 -10.77 8.13 -0.67
N ARG A 206 -11.15 6.89 -0.33
CA ARG A 206 -10.20 5.77 -0.17
C ARG A 206 -9.49 5.36 -1.47
N HIS A 207 -10.15 5.45 -2.63
CA HIS A 207 -9.51 5.18 -3.93
C HIS A 207 -8.32 6.11 -4.19
N TRP A 208 -8.42 7.36 -3.73
CA TRP A 208 -7.32 8.31 -3.81
C TRP A 208 -6.15 7.92 -2.89
N GLU A 209 -6.44 7.46 -1.67
CA GLU A 209 -5.40 7.01 -0.73
C GLU A 209 -4.59 5.83 -1.31
N GLU A 210 -5.27 4.89 -1.97
CA GLU A 210 -4.62 3.77 -2.67
C GLU A 210 -3.75 4.24 -3.84
N MET A 211 -4.16 5.31 -4.52
CA MET A 211 -3.41 5.88 -5.64
C MET A 211 -2.10 6.56 -5.20
N ILE A 212 -2.13 7.32 -4.10
CA ILE A 212 -0.93 8.04 -3.62
C ILE A 212 0.14 7.10 -3.07
N VAL A 213 -0.24 5.88 -2.68
CA VAL A 213 0.68 4.83 -2.23
C VAL A 213 1.12 3.88 -3.34
N HIS A 214 0.86 4.22 -4.61
CA HIS A 214 1.26 3.41 -5.74
C HIS A 214 2.79 3.17 -5.73
N PRO A 215 3.25 1.90 -5.78
CA PRO A 215 4.65 1.56 -5.49
C PRO A 215 5.65 2.22 -6.45
N TRP A 216 5.32 2.33 -7.74
CA TRP A 216 6.19 3.02 -8.70
C TRP A 216 6.28 4.52 -8.43
N VAL A 217 5.17 5.14 -8.00
CA VAL A 217 5.14 6.57 -7.69
C VAL A 217 5.96 6.84 -6.44
N LEU A 218 5.73 6.08 -5.36
CA LEU A 218 6.51 6.20 -4.13
C LEU A 218 8.01 5.99 -4.38
N THR A 219 8.39 5.02 -5.21
CA THR A 219 9.80 4.78 -5.55
C THR A 219 10.43 5.98 -6.25
N LEU A 220 9.74 6.59 -7.23
CA LEU A 220 10.25 7.76 -7.93
C LEU A 220 10.22 9.04 -7.07
N VAL A 221 9.25 9.15 -6.16
CA VAL A 221 9.17 10.22 -5.16
C VAL A 221 10.37 10.15 -4.21
N ASP A 222 10.59 8.99 -3.61
CA ASP A 222 11.71 8.78 -2.67
C ASP A 222 13.05 8.99 -3.38
N GLN A 223 13.19 8.55 -4.63
CA GLN A 223 14.40 8.84 -5.40
C GLN A 223 14.58 10.34 -5.67
N ALA A 224 13.53 11.04 -6.07
CA ALA A 224 13.66 12.44 -6.46
C ALA A 224 13.80 13.40 -5.27
N LEU A 225 13.23 13.05 -4.11
CA LEU A 225 13.07 13.94 -2.96
C LEU A 225 13.73 13.43 -1.67
N GLY A 226 14.09 12.14 -1.60
CA GLY A 226 14.59 11.47 -0.39
C GLY A 226 13.47 10.94 0.52
N ASP A 227 13.87 10.20 1.57
CA ASP A 227 13.00 9.50 2.53
C ASP A 227 12.17 10.42 3.45
N ASP A 228 12.29 11.73 3.25
CA ASP A 228 11.57 12.78 3.97
C ASP A 228 10.53 13.48 3.07
N ALA A 229 10.22 12.90 1.91
CA ALA A 229 9.16 13.37 1.04
C ALA A 229 7.81 13.40 1.78
N VAL A 230 7.14 14.55 1.68
CA VAL A 230 5.84 14.84 2.27
C VAL A 230 4.88 15.17 1.16
N LEU A 231 3.72 14.52 1.21
CA LEU A 231 2.56 14.86 0.39
C LEU A 231 2.09 16.28 0.72
N ILE A 232 2.04 17.15 -0.28
CA ILE A 232 1.39 18.45 -0.22
C ILE A 232 0.06 18.27 -0.96
N GLU A 233 -1.03 18.59 -0.26
CA GLU A 233 -2.44 18.43 -0.65
C GLU A 233 -2.77 18.41 -2.16
N PRO A 234 -3.85 17.69 -2.55
CA PRO A 234 -4.42 17.75 -3.89
C PRO A 234 -4.93 19.15 -4.23
N ASN A 235 -4.06 20.00 -4.75
CA ASN A 235 -4.41 21.39 -5.06
C ASN A 235 -4.88 21.52 -6.51
N ARG A 236 -6.10 22.05 -6.71
CA ARG A 236 -6.62 22.49 -8.02
C ARG A 236 -6.05 23.85 -8.47
N GLY A 237 -4.87 24.25 -7.97
CA GLY A 237 -4.31 25.59 -8.19
C GLY A 237 -2.80 25.67 -8.01
N THR A 238 -2.14 26.27 -9.00
CA THR A 238 -0.73 26.70 -9.13
C THR A 238 0.30 25.97 -8.25
N ALA A 239 0.98 24.98 -8.85
CA ALA A 239 2.11 24.29 -8.25
C ALA A 239 3.30 25.23 -7.95
N ASN A 240 4.11 24.85 -6.95
CA ASN A 240 5.36 25.50 -6.57
C ASN A 240 6.54 24.90 -7.37
N SER A 241 7.61 25.67 -7.65
CA SER A 241 8.74 25.25 -8.49
C SER A 241 9.57 24.11 -7.91
N ASP A 242 9.50 23.90 -6.59
CA ASP A 242 10.38 22.98 -5.85
C ASP A 242 9.68 21.65 -5.51
N ALA A 243 8.50 21.40 -6.05
CA ALA A 243 7.75 20.18 -5.82
C ALA A 243 8.02 19.12 -6.92
N LEU A 244 8.02 17.84 -6.55
CA LEU A 244 7.75 16.78 -7.51
C LEU A 244 6.24 16.67 -7.68
N THR A 245 5.74 16.86 -8.89
CA THR A 245 4.32 16.72 -9.18
C THR A 245 4.07 15.42 -9.91
N ALA A 246 3.21 14.59 -9.34
CA ALA A 246 2.58 13.49 -10.05
C ALA A 246 1.19 13.94 -10.54
N VAL A 247 0.89 13.64 -11.78
CA VAL A 247 -0.40 13.90 -12.43
C VAL A 247 -0.92 12.58 -12.95
N TRP A 248 -2.09 12.20 -12.48
CA TRP A 248 -2.77 10.98 -12.91
C TRP A 248 -3.73 11.32 -14.03
N MET A 249 -3.56 10.62 -15.15
CA MET A 249 -4.48 10.72 -16.27
C MET A 249 -5.57 9.67 -16.11
N LEU A 250 -6.71 10.15 -15.65
CA LEU A 250 -7.86 9.32 -15.38
C LEU A 250 -8.73 9.12 -16.63
N ARG A 251 -8.52 9.90 -17.70
CA ARG A 251 -9.29 9.80 -18.96
C ARG A 251 -8.35 9.83 -20.15
N ASP A 252 -8.77 9.17 -21.23
CA ASP A 252 -8.13 9.34 -22.53
C ASP A 252 -8.31 10.78 -22.98
N ASP A 253 -7.21 11.40 -23.37
CA ASP A 253 -7.21 12.66 -24.11
C ASP A 253 -6.42 12.43 -25.39
N GLU A 254 -7.12 11.96 -26.41
CA GLU A 254 -6.55 11.68 -27.73
C GLU A 254 -5.85 12.91 -28.33
N ASN A 255 -6.33 14.12 -27.99
CA ASN A 255 -5.73 15.37 -28.50
C ASN A 255 -4.40 15.69 -27.81
N ALA A 256 -4.23 15.27 -26.56
CA ALA A 256 -3.00 15.42 -25.81
C ALA A 256 -2.07 14.19 -25.93
N GLY A 257 -2.51 13.12 -26.59
CA GLY A 257 -1.78 11.86 -26.72
C GLY A 257 -1.64 11.12 -25.38
N LEU A 258 -2.62 11.28 -24.49
CA LEU A 258 -2.59 10.74 -23.14
C LEU A 258 -3.56 9.57 -23.03
N GLU A 259 -3.06 8.46 -22.54
CA GLU A 259 -3.82 7.22 -22.36
C GLU A 259 -4.26 7.07 -20.90
N LYS A 260 -5.47 6.57 -20.70
CA LYS A 260 -6.04 6.18 -19.41
C LYS A 260 -5.15 5.16 -18.70
N GLY A 261 -5.05 5.29 -17.38
CA GLY A 261 -4.23 4.39 -16.55
C GLY A 261 -2.74 4.74 -16.54
N ASN A 262 -2.30 5.77 -17.28
CA ASN A 262 -0.94 6.29 -17.21
C ASN A 262 -0.77 7.33 -16.08
N ILE A 263 0.41 7.37 -15.47
CA ILE A 263 0.82 8.39 -14.49
C ILE A 263 1.94 9.24 -15.09
N TYR A 264 1.81 10.55 -15.03
CA TYR A 264 2.75 11.52 -15.54
C TYR A 264 3.47 12.15 -14.35
N ILE A 265 4.78 12.03 -14.29
CA ILE A 265 5.57 12.57 -13.18
C ILE A 265 6.47 13.65 -13.73
N SER A 266 6.53 14.81 -13.05
CA SER A 266 7.40 15.92 -13.43
C SER A 266 8.01 16.63 -12.23
N ARG A 267 9.24 17.15 -12.39
CA ARG A 267 9.87 18.08 -11.45
C ARG A 267 9.40 19.52 -11.74
N GLY A 268 8.95 20.22 -10.72
CA GLY A 268 8.47 21.59 -10.79
C GLY A 268 7.11 21.74 -11.47
N VAL A 269 6.72 23.00 -11.72
CA VAL A 269 5.44 23.31 -12.36
C VAL A 269 5.44 22.76 -13.78
N PRO A 270 4.50 21.89 -14.16
CA PRO A 270 4.41 21.41 -15.52
C PRO A 270 4.24 22.61 -16.45
N ASN A 271 5.19 22.81 -17.37
CA ASN A 271 5.12 23.86 -18.39
C ASN A 271 3.90 23.61 -19.28
N ALA A 272 2.77 24.25 -18.96
CA ALA A 272 1.56 24.47 -19.75
C ALA A 272 0.83 23.25 -20.37
N ALA A 273 1.32 22.02 -20.22
CA ALA A 273 0.80 20.84 -20.91
C ALA A 273 0.11 19.82 -20.01
N VAL A 274 -0.10 20.11 -18.72
CA VAL A 274 -0.93 19.25 -17.88
C VAL A 274 -2.40 19.50 -18.21
N PRO A 275 -3.16 18.49 -18.64
CA PRO A 275 -4.56 18.66 -18.99
C PRO A 275 -5.35 19.14 -17.79
N ALA A 276 -6.31 20.03 -18.04
CA ALA A 276 -7.24 20.53 -17.01
C ALA A 276 -8.09 19.42 -16.35
N GLN A 277 -8.02 18.18 -16.83
CA GLN A 277 -8.82 17.03 -16.37
C GLN A 277 -7.99 15.99 -15.61
N GLY A 278 -6.72 16.28 -15.34
CA GLY A 278 -5.83 15.43 -14.54
C GLY A 278 -6.04 15.65 -13.05
N LEU A 279 -5.81 14.58 -12.30
CA LEU A 279 -5.75 14.61 -10.86
C LEU A 279 -4.29 14.88 -10.46
N GLN A 280 -4.03 15.86 -9.60
CA GLN A 280 -2.67 16.33 -9.31
C GLN A 280 -2.29 16.16 -7.84
N VAL A 281 -1.09 15.65 -7.60
CA VAL A 281 -0.44 15.57 -6.29
C VAL A 281 0.93 16.18 -6.39
N SER A 282 1.30 16.92 -5.36
CA SER A 282 2.65 17.43 -5.23
C SER A 282 3.31 16.83 -3.98
N TYR A 283 4.59 16.55 -4.09
CA TYR A 283 5.45 16.11 -3.01
C TYR A 283 6.59 17.12 -2.82
N ARG A 284 7.05 17.31 -1.59
CA ARG A 284 8.28 18.07 -1.26
C ARG A 284 9.11 17.33 -0.23
N SER A 285 10.41 17.57 -0.21
CA SER A 285 11.24 17.22 0.94
C SER A 285 10.81 18.03 2.19
N ALA A 286 10.73 17.39 3.35
CA ALA A 286 10.45 18.05 4.63
C ALA A 286 11.59 18.99 5.07
N MET A 287 12.82 18.70 4.66
CA MET A 287 14.02 19.45 5.01
C MET A 287 14.14 20.80 4.28
N SER A 288 13.37 21.05 3.21
CA SER A 288 13.38 22.32 2.47
C SER A 288 12.54 23.44 3.11
N GLY A 289 11.80 23.16 4.18
CA GLY A 289 11.11 24.20 4.95
C GLY A 289 10.15 23.61 5.97
N LEU A 290 10.45 23.82 7.26
CA LEU A 290 9.67 23.43 8.43
C LEU A 290 8.15 23.45 8.20
N ALA A 291 7.57 22.27 7.97
CA ALA A 291 6.15 22.04 8.10
C ALA A 291 5.92 20.60 8.57
N ARG A 292 5.39 20.47 9.79
CA ARG A 292 4.82 19.21 10.28
C ARG A 292 3.63 18.86 9.40
N MET A 293 3.59 17.63 8.93
CA MET A 293 2.44 17.06 8.24
C MET A 293 1.47 16.52 9.30
N SER A 294 0.30 17.11 9.38
CA SER A 294 -0.92 16.46 9.83
C SER A 294 -1.80 16.31 8.59
N ILE A 295 -2.19 15.09 8.24
CA ILE A 295 -3.28 14.88 7.29
C ILE A 295 -4.56 15.23 8.04
N GLU A 296 -4.91 16.52 8.11
CA GLU A 296 -6.26 16.92 8.48
C GLU A 296 -7.09 16.89 7.20
N ILE A 297 -7.85 15.81 7.02
CA ILE A 297 -8.94 15.80 6.06
C ILE A 297 -9.91 16.87 6.53
N SER A 298 -10.04 17.97 5.79
CA SER A 298 -10.91 19.08 6.22
C SER A 298 -12.36 18.60 6.31
N ASP A 299 -13.09 19.09 7.31
CA ASP A 299 -14.54 18.86 7.44
C ASP A 299 -15.32 19.30 6.19
N GLU A 300 -14.74 20.15 5.32
CA GLU A 300 -15.32 20.54 4.03
C GLU A 300 -15.29 19.43 2.97
N ALA A 301 -14.33 18.50 3.03
CA ALA A 301 -14.36 17.28 2.20
C ALA A 301 -15.45 16.30 2.66
N LEU A 302 -15.78 16.31 3.96
CA LEU A 302 -16.92 15.59 4.53
C LEU A 302 -18.26 16.33 4.30
N ALA A 303 -18.24 17.65 4.16
CA ALA A 303 -19.43 18.48 3.97
C ALA A 303 -20.01 18.44 2.54
N LEU A 304 -19.27 17.87 1.57
CA LEU A 304 -19.77 17.67 0.21
C LEU A 304 -20.73 16.48 0.05
N ASN A 305 -21.19 15.86 1.15
CA ASN A 305 -22.27 14.88 1.10
C ASN A 305 -23.14 14.92 2.37
N PRO A 306 -24.38 15.46 2.29
CA PRO A 306 -25.53 14.59 2.60
C PRO A 306 -26.85 14.93 1.84
N PRO A 307 -27.86 14.02 1.79
CA PRO A 307 -27.85 12.61 2.17
C PRO A 307 -28.34 11.67 1.04
N VAL A 308 -27.63 10.56 0.81
CA VAL A 308 -28.26 9.33 0.31
C VAL A 308 -28.54 8.44 1.53
N PHE A 309 -29.60 8.80 2.24
CA PHE A 309 -30.21 7.98 3.28
C PHE A 309 -31.71 7.97 3.05
N GLN A 310 -32.15 7.18 2.07
CA GLN A 310 -33.48 6.57 1.98
C GLN A 310 -33.58 5.82 0.65
N THR A 311 -33.40 4.50 0.71
CA THR A 311 -34.26 3.47 0.11
C THR A 311 -33.40 2.21 0.07
N LEU A 312 -33.52 1.34 1.07
CA LEU A 312 -33.32 -0.11 0.97
C LEU A 312 -33.82 -0.76 2.28
N CYS A 313 -35.09 -0.48 2.58
CA CYS A 313 -35.96 -1.30 3.42
C CYS A 313 -37.25 -1.51 2.64
N ALA A 314 -37.19 -2.20 1.50
CA ALA A 314 -38.33 -2.74 0.76
C ALA A 314 -37.87 -3.62 -0.41
N SER A 315 -37.32 -4.80 -0.10
CA SER A 315 -37.50 -6.04 -0.89
C SER A 315 -36.80 -7.18 -0.18
#